data_AF-A0A8T4FHG0-F1
#
_entry.id   AF-A0A8T4FHG0-F1
#
_cell.length_a   1.000
_cell.length_b   1.000
_cell.length_c   1.000
_cell.angle_alpha   90.00
_cell.angle_beta   90.00
_cell.angle_gamma   90.00
#
_symmetry.space_group_name_H-M   'P 1'
#
loop_
_entity.id
_entity.type
_entity.pdbx_description
1 polymer ?
#
loop_
_entity_poly.entity_id
_entity_poly.type
_entity_poly.pdbx_seq_one_letter_code
_entity_poly.pdbx_strand_id
1 'polypeptide(L)'
;HGDKRSFKEILDDFDWEFCQVQYNYIDADSQAGTEGIEYAGQKGIPVIVMEPLHGGILANNLPKDVMSIFDSATVKRTPAERSFRWILNRPEIAVVLSGMNSIEQIEENCATASDALPGAVTEEELAVITSVKQKYAEKIKVPCTGCRYCMPCPFRVNIPECFAAYNNYHMFNRNFTNKLQYLARMGGVLSDRSYAGLCRKCGKCKKACPQGIDIPKELTKVSSDMEGLTFRLQIFLMKLVMPLQAKLAMLGRKKKN
;
A
#
# COMPACT_ATOMS: atom_id res chain seq x y z
N HIS A 1 6.41 8.53 11.51
CA HIS A 1 5.00 8.62 11.03
C HIS A 1 4.29 9.69 11.84
N GLY A 2 3.77 10.71 11.18
CA GLY A 2 3.09 11.85 11.80
C GLY A 2 2.50 12.72 10.69
N ASP A 3 1.68 13.69 11.07
CA ASP A 3 1.20 14.70 10.13
C ASP A 3 2.31 15.69 9.77
N LYS A 4 2.10 16.48 8.71
CA LYS A 4 3.09 17.43 8.17
C LYS A 4 3.61 18.43 9.19
N ARG A 5 2.73 18.90 10.09
CA ARG A 5 3.10 19.91 11.07
C ARG A 5 4.05 19.31 12.10
N SER A 6 3.65 18.20 12.71
CA SER A 6 4.48 17.49 13.68
C SER A 6 5.84 17.10 13.09
N PHE A 7 5.89 16.72 11.81
CA PHE A 7 7.13 16.41 11.13
C PHE A 7 8.10 17.60 11.06
N LYS A 8 7.60 18.80 10.70
CA LYS A 8 8.41 20.02 10.65
C LYS A 8 8.91 20.43 12.04
N GLU A 9 8.03 20.39 13.04
CA GLU A 9 8.39 20.69 14.44
C GLU A 9 9.53 19.77 14.92
N ILE A 10 9.44 18.46 14.65
CA ILE A 10 10.51 17.51 15.01
C ILE A 10 11.82 17.81 14.28
N LEU A 11 11.77 18.18 12.99
CA LEU A 11 12.97 18.53 12.23
C LEU A 11 13.63 19.82 12.76
N ASP A 12 12.88 20.70 13.41
CA ASP A 12 13.39 21.94 14.01
C ASP A 12 14.01 21.74 15.39
N ASP A 13 13.66 20.66 16.10
CA ASP A 13 14.09 20.43 17.48
C ASP A 13 15.58 20.07 17.61
N PHE A 14 16.20 19.48 16.57
CA PHE A 14 17.58 18.99 16.61
C PHE A 14 18.26 19.03 15.23
N ASP A 15 19.60 18.98 15.24
CA ASP A 15 20.43 18.82 14.04
C ASP A 15 20.47 17.34 13.61
N TRP A 16 19.40 16.89 12.96
CA TRP A 16 19.30 15.50 12.50
C TRP A 16 20.26 15.19 11.35
N GLU A 17 20.95 14.06 11.41
CA GLU A 17 21.82 13.60 10.32
C GLU A 17 21.04 13.12 9.08
N PHE A 18 19.82 12.62 9.28
CA PHE A 18 18.89 12.25 8.22
C PHE A 18 17.47 12.14 8.80
N CYS A 19 16.47 12.05 7.92
CA CYS A 19 15.12 11.67 8.30
C CYS A 19 14.60 10.53 7.42
N GLN A 20 13.63 9.76 7.91
CA GLN A 20 13.01 8.68 7.14
C GLN A 20 11.51 8.94 6.94
N VAL A 21 11.04 8.85 5.69
CA VAL A 21 9.64 9.10 5.31
C VAL A 21 9.08 7.99 4.43
N GLN A 22 7.79 7.73 4.54
CA GLN A 22 7.07 6.92 3.56
C GLN A 22 6.76 7.78 2.34
N TYR A 23 7.21 7.39 1.15
CA TYR A 23 7.03 8.20 -0.06
C TYR A 23 7.00 7.35 -1.34
N ASN A 24 6.00 7.62 -2.18
CA ASN A 24 5.81 7.08 -3.53
C ASN A 24 4.79 7.98 -4.26
N TYR A 25 4.60 7.77 -5.57
CA TYR A 25 3.78 8.71 -6.35
C TYR A 25 2.29 8.70 -6.01
N ILE A 26 1.73 7.64 -5.42
CA ILE A 26 0.32 7.62 -4.98
C ILE A 26 0.13 8.22 -3.57
N ASP A 27 1.15 8.13 -2.71
CA ASP A 27 1.14 8.66 -1.34
C ASP A 27 1.89 10.00 -1.21
N ALA A 28 2.24 10.66 -2.33
CA ALA A 28 3.11 11.85 -2.34
C ALA A 28 2.65 13.01 -1.46
N ASP A 29 1.35 13.05 -1.12
CA ASP A 29 0.71 14.10 -0.33
C ASP A 29 0.33 13.63 1.09
N SER A 30 0.67 12.39 1.44
CA SER A 30 0.35 11.74 2.73
C SER A 30 1.49 11.91 3.74
N GLN A 31 1.15 12.02 5.04
CA GLN A 31 2.13 12.25 6.12
C GLN A 31 3.02 13.46 5.81
N ALA A 32 4.35 13.35 5.95
CA ALA A 32 5.29 14.40 5.55
C ALA A 32 5.13 14.79 4.07
N GLY A 33 5.00 13.78 3.20
CA GLY A 33 4.84 13.95 1.76
C GLY A 33 5.96 14.76 1.11
N THR A 34 5.69 15.25 -0.09
CA THR A 34 6.59 16.10 -0.88
C THR A 34 7.04 17.34 -0.10
N GLU A 35 6.09 18.01 0.56
CA GLU A 35 6.35 19.25 1.30
C GLU A 35 7.32 19.03 2.47
N GLY A 36 7.20 17.92 3.19
CA GLY A 36 8.13 17.58 4.27
C GLY A 36 9.52 17.22 3.74
N ILE A 37 9.60 16.52 2.61
CA ILE A 37 10.87 16.19 1.94
C ILE A 37 11.61 17.46 1.53
N GLU A 38 10.92 18.38 0.86
CA GLU A 38 11.48 19.66 0.42
C GLU A 38 11.94 20.50 1.63
N TYR A 39 11.18 20.46 2.73
CA TYR A 39 11.56 21.13 3.98
C TYR A 39 12.82 20.53 4.62
N ALA A 40 12.94 19.20 4.65
CA ALA A 40 14.16 18.54 5.11
C ALA A 40 15.37 18.95 4.24
N GLY A 41 15.19 18.99 2.93
CA GLY A 41 16.20 19.47 1.98
C GLY A 41 16.64 20.91 2.22
N GLN A 42 15.71 21.82 2.52
CA GLN A 42 16.02 23.22 2.88
C GLN A 42 16.88 23.33 4.13
N LYS A 43 16.79 22.36 5.05
CA LYS A 43 17.62 22.26 6.25
C LYS A 43 18.93 21.49 6.02
N GLY A 44 19.19 21.01 4.80
CA GLY A 44 20.34 20.16 4.50
C GLY A 44 20.25 18.76 5.11
N ILE A 45 19.04 18.31 5.49
CA ILE A 45 18.80 17.01 6.10
C ILE A 45 18.46 16.00 4.99
N PRO A 46 19.31 14.99 4.73
CA PRO A 46 19.05 13.95 3.74
C PRO A 46 17.82 13.11 4.10
N VAL A 47 17.09 12.68 3.07
CA VAL A 47 15.87 11.88 3.23
C VAL A 47 16.11 10.42 2.81
N ILE A 48 15.74 9.51 3.70
CA ILE A 48 15.60 8.07 3.43
C ILE A 48 14.13 7.77 3.14
N VAL A 49 13.86 7.17 1.98
CA VAL A 49 12.50 6.79 1.57
C VAL A 49 12.23 5.33 1.90
N MET A 50 11.10 5.09 2.56
CA MET A 50 10.51 3.75 2.73
C MET A 50 9.19 3.62 1.96
N GLU A 51 8.75 2.37 1.77
CA GLU A 51 7.53 2.05 1.00
C GLU A 51 7.49 2.62 -0.44
N PRO A 52 8.61 2.52 -1.21
CA PRO A 52 8.69 3.11 -2.56
C PRO A 52 7.72 2.49 -3.56
N LEU A 53 7.31 1.23 -3.31
CA LEU A 53 6.40 0.46 -4.16
C LEU A 53 5.03 0.19 -3.51
N HIS A 54 4.74 0.82 -2.36
CA HIS A 54 3.50 0.66 -1.58
C HIS A 54 3.13 -0.82 -1.36
N GLY A 55 3.97 -1.57 -0.64
CA GLY A 55 3.78 -3.02 -0.45
C GLY A 55 3.79 -3.85 -1.74
N GLY A 56 4.36 -3.32 -2.83
CA GLY A 56 4.44 -3.96 -4.15
C GLY A 56 3.25 -3.68 -5.06
N ILE A 57 2.24 -2.92 -4.65
CA ILE A 57 1.08 -2.56 -5.50
C ILE A 57 1.50 -1.79 -6.75
N LEU A 58 2.59 -1.02 -6.67
CA LEU A 58 3.09 -0.22 -7.79
C LEU A 58 3.97 -1.02 -8.76
N ALA A 59 4.33 -2.25 -8.42
CA ALA A 59 5.22 -3.10 -9.21
C ALA A 59 4.60 -4.43 -9.65
N ASN A 60 3.70 -5.00 -8.85
CA ASN A 60 3.15 -6.34 -9.05
C ASN A 60 1.68 -6.32 -9.39
N ASN A 61 1.28 -7.18 -10.33
CA ASN A 61 -0.12 -7.39 -10.71
C ASN A 61 -0.87 -6.09 -10.99
N LEU A 62 -0.33 -5.18 -11.79
CA LEU A 62 -0.97 -3.90 -12.03
C LEU A 62 -2.34 -4.08 -12.74
N PRO A 63 -3.34 -3.22 -12.47
CA PRO A 63 -4.57 -3.18 -13.24
C PRO A 63 -4.30 -2.99 -14.74
N LYS A 64 -5.10 -3.63 -15.60
CA LYS A 64 -4.90 -3.58 -17.07
C LYS A 64 -4.89 -2.16 -17.63
N ASP A 65 -5.72 -1.28 -17.07
CA ASP A 65 -5.77 0.12 -17.48
C ASP A 65 -4.56 0.93 -17.00
N VAL A 66 -3.96 0.59 -15.87
CA VAL A 66 -2.66 1.15 -15.46
C VAL A 66 -1.55 0.65 -16.39
N MET A 67 -1.52 -0.65 -16.69
CA MET A 67 -0.55 -1.24 -17.62
C MET A 67 -0.64 -0.57 -19.00
N SER A 68 -1.85 -0.34 -19.51
CA SER A 68 -2.05 0.33 -20.79
C SER A 68 -1.42 1.73 -20.86
N ILE A 69 -1.38 2.48 -19.74
CA ILE A 69 -0.73 3.79 -19.68
C ILE A 69 0.79 3.64 -19.76
N PHE A 70 1.36 2.65 -19.06
CA PHE A 70 2.80 2.35 -19.17
C PHE A 70 3.19 1.82 -20.54
N ASP A 71 2.33 1.01 -21.15
CA ASP A 71 2.53 0.46 -22.50
C ASP A 71 2.48 1.55 -23.58
N SER A 72 1.76 2.66 -23.36
CA SER A 72 1.74 3.79 -24.29
C SER A 72 2.93 4.74 -24.17
N ALA A 73 3.74 4.64 -23.12
CA ALA A 73 4.89 5.52 -22.93
C ALA A 73 5.97 5.29 -24.00
N THR A 74 6.59 6.37 -24.49
CA THR A 74 7.66 6.29 -25.49
C THR A 74 8.86 5.52 -24.96
N VAL A 75 9.33 5.85 -23.75
CA VAL A 75 10.40 5.12 -23.08
C VAL A 75 9.82 3.93 -22.32
N LYS A 76 10.29 2.73 -22.64
CA LYS A 76 9.90 1.49 -21.96
C LYS A 76 10.76 1.29 -20.71
N ARG A 77 10.07 1.11 -19.59
CA ARG A 77 10.64 0.88 -18.26
C ARG A 77 9.70 -0.03 -17.50
N THR A 78 10.25 -0.83 -16.60
CA THR A 78 9.42 -1.63 -15.71
C THR A 78 8.66 -0.71 -14.74
N PRO A 79 7.54 -1.18 -14.15
CA PRO A 79 6.83 -0.38 -13.14
C PRO A 79 7.68 -0.05 -11.90
N ALA A 80 8.56 -0.96 -11.49
CA ALA A 80 9.47 -0.73 -10.37
C ALA A 80 10.50 0.35 -10.70
N GLU A 81 11.17 0.25 -11.85
CA GLU A 81 12.13 1.25 -12.33
C GLU A 81 11.50 2.65 -12.39
N ARG A 82 10.29 2.78 -12.94
CA ARG A 82 9.57 4.07 -12.99
C ARG A 82 9.34 4.65 -11.61
N SER A 83 8.98 3.82 -10.63
CA SER A 83 8.74 4.24 -9.26
C SER A 83 10.03 4.76 -8.62
N PHE A 84 11.13 4.02 -8.75
CA PHE A 84 12.43 4.43 -8.21
C PHE A 84 12.96 5.70 -8.87
N ARG A 85 12.92 5.79 -10.21
CA ARG A 85 13.34 7.00 -10.93
C ARG A 85 12.51 8.21 -10.52
N TRP A 86 11.20 8.08 -10.37
CA TRP A 86 10.35 9.19 -9.90
C TRP A 86 10.74 9.66 -8.48
N ILE A 87 11.06 8.73 -7.58
CA ILE A 87 11.51 9.07 -6.21
C ILE A 87 12.89 9.73 -6.25
N LEU A 88 13.86 9.12 -6.95
CA LEU A 88 15.25 9.58 -7.05
C LEU A 88 15.41 10.83 -7.93
N ASN A 89 14.36 11.25 -8.65
CA ASN A 89 14.34 12.51 -9.39
C ASN A 89 14.48 13.74 -8.47
N ARG A 90 14.30 13.55 -7.15
CA ARG A 90 14.40 14.58 -6.12
C ARG A 90 15.79 14.60 -5.48
N PRO A 91 16.46 15.77 -5.43
CA PRO A 91 17.81 15.87 -4.87
C PRO A 91 17.86 15.66 -3.35
N GLU A 92 16.73 15.80 -2.64
CA GLU A 92 16.66 15.60 -1.19
C GLU A 92 16.78 14.11 -0.79
N ILE A 93 16.53 13.20 -1.72
CA ILE A 93 16.52 11.76 -1.45
C ILE A 93 17.93 11.21 -1.53
N ALA A 94 18.43 10.70 -0.40
CA ALA A 94 19.74 10.06 -0.31
C ALA A 94 19.66 8.53 -0.46
N VAL A 95 18.59 7.91 0.06
CA VAL A 95 18.44 6.45 0.07
C VAL A 95 16.99 6.06 -0.19
N VAL A 96 16.78 4.99 -0.96
CA VAL A 96 15.47 4.36 -1.13
C VAL A 96 15.52 2.91 -0.65
N LEU A 97 14.69 2.58 0.34
CA LEU A 97 14.60 1.24 0.93
C LEU A 97 13.62 0.37 0.12
N SER A 98 14.16 -0.53 -0.70
CA SER A 98 13.38 -1.49 -1.49
C SER A 98 13.36 -2.87 -0.84
N GLY A 99 12.16 -3.42 -0.64
CA GLY A 99 11.97 -4.82 -0.24
C GLY A 99 11.90 -5.72 -1.48
N MET A 100 12.70 -6.78 -1.53
CA MET A 100 12.86 -7.66 -2.69
C MET A 100 12.78 -9.13 -2.26
N ASN A 101 12.19 -9.97 -3.11
CA ASN A 101 12.02 -11.40 -2.84
C ASN A 101 12.70 -12.31 -3.88
N SER A 102 13.42 -11.74 -4.85
CA SER A 102 14.16 -12.50 -5.86
C SER A 102 15.43 -11.77 -6.28
N ILE A 103 16.37 -12.50 -6.87
CA ILE A 103 17.65 -11.95 -7.35
C ILE A 103 17.41 -11.00 -8.53
N GLU A 104 16.45 -11.31 -9.40
CA GLU A 104 16.11 -10.48 -10.56
C GLU A 104 15.64 -9.09 -10.13
N GLN A 105 14.86 -9.00 -9.03
CA GLN A 105 14.47 -7.70 -8.45
C GLN A 105 15.65 -6.93 -7.89
N ILE A 106 16.65 -7.62 -7.34
CA ILE A 106 17.88 -6.99 -6.84
C ILE A 106 18.67 -6.41 -8.01
N GLU A 107 18.88 -7.20 -9.06
CA GLU A 107 19.61 -6.77 -10.25
C GLU A 107 18.92 -5.58 -10.93
N GLU A 108 17.60 -5.64 -11.12
CA GLU A 108 16.80 -4.55 -11.71
C GLU A 108 16.88 -3.25 -10.88
N ASN A 109 16.72 -3.36 -9.56
CA ASN A 109 16.74 -2.19 -8.68
C ASN A 109 18.14 -1.60 -8.56
N CYS A 110 19.19 -2.42 -8.51
CA CYS A 110 20.58 -1.96 -8.53
C CYS A 110 20.93 -1.27 -9.85
N ALA A 111 20.50 -1.83 -10.99
CA ALA A 111 20.69 -1.20 -12.29
C ALA A 111 20.01 0.17 -12.36
N THR A 112 18.75 0.25 -11.90
CA THR A 112 18.01 1.52 -11.83
C THR A 112 18.71 2.54 -10.92
N ALA A 113 19.14 2.12 -9.73
CA ALA A 113 19.80 3.02 -8.77
C ALA A 113 21.18 3.51 -9.26
N SER A 114 21.82 2.79 -10.19
CA SER A 114 23.13 3.17 -10.71
C SER A 114 23.12 4.36 -11.67
N ASP A 115 21.96 4.67 -12.28
CA ASP A 115 21.82 5.75 -13.27
C ASP A 115 20.62 6.68 -13.03
N ALA A 116 19.80 6.43 -12.00
CA ALA A 116 18.71 7.32 -11.61
C ALA A 116 19.27 8.55 -10.87
N LEU A 117 19.37 9.65 -11.60
CA LEU A 117 19.87 10.93 -11.08
C LEU A 117 18.75 11.93 -10.82
N PRO A 118 18.92 12.86 -9.85
CA PRO A 118 18.01 13.97 -9.67
C PRO A 118 17.81 14.78 -10.95
N GLY A 119 16.55 15.13 -11.25
CA GLY A 119 16.18 15.88 -12.46
C GLY A 119 16.30 15.13 -13.78
N ALA A 120 16.63 13.83 -13.79
CA ALA A 120 16.80 13.05 -15.01
C ALA A 120 15.48 12.54 -15.63
N VAL A 121 14.37 12.60 -14.90
CA VAL A 121 13.05 12.17 -15.41
C VAL A 121 12.44 13.29 -16.23
N THR A 122 12.10 13.00 -17.50
CA THR A 122 11.54 13.99 -18.43
C THR A 122 10.09 14.36 -18.08
N GLU A 123 9.61 15.49 -18.60
CA GLU A 123 8.21 15.91 -18.45
C GLU A 123 7.22 14.87 -19.00
N GLU A 124 7.56 14.20 -20.11
CA GLU A 124 6.74 13.13 -20.69
C GLU A 124 6.61 11.95 -19.71
N GLU A 125 7.70 11.54 -19.08
CA GLU A 125 7.69 10.47 -18.09
C GLU A 125 6.93 10.86 -16.83
N LEU A 126 7.07 12.11 -16.38
CA LEU A 126 6.28 12.64 -15.27
C LEU A 126 4.78 12.67 -15.58
N ALA A 127 4.40 12.96 -16.84
CA ALA A 127 3.01 12.93 -17.30
C ALA A 127 2.43 11.50 -17.28
N VAL A 128 3.24 10.50 -17.65
CA VAL A 128 2.86 9.07 -17.53
C VAL A 128 2.59 8.71 -16.07
N ILE A 129 3.49 9.08 -15.15
CA ILE A 129 3.30 8.80 -13.71
C ILE A 129 2.08 9.53 -13.15
N THR A 130 1.85 10.78 -13.57
CA THR A 130 0.67 11.57 -13.18
C THR A 130 -0.64 10.89 -13.62
N SER A 131 -0.68 10.39 -14.86
CA SER A 131 -1.83 9.66 -15.39
C SER A 131 -2.09 8.36 -14.61
N VAL A 132 -1.04 7.64 -14.25
CA VAL A 132 -1.14 6.45 -13.40
C VAL A 132 -1.62 6.78 -11.99
N LYS A 133 -1.09 7.85 -11.36
CA LYS A 133 -1.54 8.34 -10.04
C LYS A 133 -3.05 8.62 -10.06
N GLN A 134 -3.55 9.29 -11.10
CA GLN A 134 -4.97 9.57 -11.26
C GLN A 134 -5.80 8.28 -11.38
N LYS A 135 -5.32 7.30 -12.17
CA LYS A 135 -6.00 6.00 -12.31
C LYS A 135 -6.09 5.24 -10.99
N TYR A 136 -5.04 5.28 -10.17
CA TYR A 136 -5.07 4.70 -8.82
C TYR A 136 -6.04 5.44 -7.90
N ALA A 137 -6.08 6.77 -7.94
CA ALA A 137 -7.00 7.57 -7.12
C ALA A 137 -8.49 7.26 -7.38
N GLU A 138 -8.85 6.93 -8.63
CA GLU A 138 -10.22 6.48 -8.99
C GLU A 138 -10.59 5.12 -8.35
N LYS A 139 -9.59 4.25 -8.19
CA LYS A 139 -9.75 2.84 -7.83
C LYS A 139 -9.61 2.57 -6.33
N ILE A 140 -8.66 3.22 -5.66
CA ILE A 140 -8.42 3.07 -4.22
C ILE A 140 -9.63 3.65 -3.47
N LYS A 141 -10.27 2.81 -2.64
CA LYS A 141 -11.47 3.22 -1.89
C LYS A 141 -11.16 3.71 -0.49
N VAL A 142 -10.10 3.19 0.11
CA VAL A 142 -9.62 3.58 1.44
C VAL A 142 -8.13 3.90 1.36
N PRO A 143 -7.66 5.11 1.68
CA PRO A 143 -6.25 5.49 1.60
C PRO A 143 -5.44 4.93 2.80
N CYS A 144 -5.56 3.63 3.06
CA CYS A 144 -4.86 2.94 4.13
C CYS A 144 -3.47 2.51 3.66
N THR A 145 -2.42 2.95 4.36
CA THR A 145 -1.03 2.56 4.08
C THR A 145 -0.58 1.28 4.78
N GLY A 146 -1.48 0.58 5.48
CA GLY A 146 -1.14 -0.69 6.13
C GLY A 146 -0.28 -0.59 7.40
N CYS A 147 -0.02 0.61 7.94
CA CYS A 147 0.89 0.87 9.08
C CYS A 147 0.54 0.18 10.42
N ARG A 148 -0.66 -0.40 10.56
CA ARG A 148 -1.13 -1.16 11.73
C ARG A 148 -1.23 -0.42 13.08
N TYR A 149 -1.09 0.90 13.15
CA TYR A 149 -1.31 1.68 14.40
C TYR A 149 -2.71 1.49 15.00
N CYS A 150 -3.69 1.14 14.16
CA CYS A 150 -5.05 0.82 14.57
C CYS A 150 -5.22 -0.56 15.23
N MET A 151 -4.15 -1.35 15.34
CA MET A 151 -4.14 -2.72 15.87
C MET A 151 -3.49 -2.79 17.26
N PRO A 152 -3.87 -3.77 18.10
CA PRO A 152 -4.94 -4.75 17.90
C PRO A 152 -6.34 -4.15 18.09
N CYS A 153 -7.31 -4.60 17.29
CA CYS A 153 -8.71 -4.26 17.51
C CYS A 153 -9.31 -5.12 18.64
N PRO A 154 -10.00 -4.53 19.63
CA PRO A 154 -10.62 -5.29 20.73
C PRO A 154 -11.73 -6.25 20.26
N PHE A 155 -12.25 -6.06 19.05
CA PHE A 155 -13.26 -6.94 18.43
C PHE A 155 -12.67 -7.85 17.36
N ARG A 156 -11.34 -8.02 17.34
CA ARG A 156 -10.59 -8.94 16.46
C ARG A 156 -10.68 -8.63 14.96
N VAL A 157 -11.22 -7.48 14.57
CA VAL A 157 -11.16 -7.01 13.17
C VAL A 157 -9.69 -6.80 12.79
N ASN A 158 -9.24 -7.44 11.71
CA ASN A 158 -7.94 -7.14 11.14
C ASN A 158 -8.10 -6.01 10.11
N ILE A 159 -8.04 -4.78 10.63
CA ILE A 159 -8.41 -3.55 9.90
C ILE A 159 -7.55 -3.36 8.64
N PRO A 160 -6.20 -3.45 8.70
CA PRO A 160 -5.36 -3.28 7.52
C PRO A 160 -5.69 -4.29 6.42
N GLU A 161 -5.87 -5.56 6.76
CA GLU A 161 -6.19 -6.61 5.79
C GLU A 161 -7.59 -6.44 5.19
N CYS A 162 -8.57 -5.97 5.97
CA CYS A 162 -9.90 -5.62 5.46
C CYS A 162 -9.81 -4.52 4.39
N PHE A 163 -9.06 -3.45 4.65
CA PHE A 163 -8.89 -2.36 3.69
C PHE A 163 -8.07 -2.77 2.47
N ALA A 164 -6.99 -3.55 2.66
CA ALA A 164 -6.20 -4.09 1.56
C ALA A 164 -7.06 -4.97 0.63
N ALA A 165 -7.84 -5.89 1.19
CA ALA A 165 -8.74 -6.73 0.41
C ALA A 165 -9.83 -5.93 -0.31
N TYR A 166 -10.38 -4.91 0.33
CA TYR A 166 -11.40 -4.04 -0.25
C TYR A 166 -10.84 -3.19 -1.41
N ASN A 167 -9.67 -2.58 -1.22
CA ASN A 167 -8.98 -1.84 -2.28
C ASN A 167 -8.64 -2.77 -3.46
N ASN A 168 -8.07 -3.96 -3.19
CA ASN A 168 -7.77 -4.94 -4.23
C ASN A 168 -9.02 -5.40 -4.98
N TYR A 169 -10.15 -5.58 -4.30
CA TYR A 169 -11.41 -5.93 -4.94
C TYR A 169 -11.82 -4.86 -5.98
N HIS A 170 -11.77 -3.58 -5.63
CA HIS A 170 -12.11 -2.50 -6.57
C HIS A 170 -11.05 -2.23 -7.63
N MET A 171 -9.77 -2.35 -7.27
CA MET A 171 -8.63 -2.13 -8.15
C MET A 171 -8.67 -3.05 -9.37
N PHE A 172 -9.11 -4.30 -9.17
CA PHE A 172 -9.28 -5.30 -10.22
C PHE A 172 -10.74 -5.47 -10.65
N ASN A 173 -11.50 -4.38 -10.77
CA ASN A 173 -12.86 -4.36 -11.31
C ASN A 173 -13.80 -5.40 -10.66
N ARG A 174 -13.81 -5.45 -9.33
CA ARG A 174 -14.68 -6.34 -8.54
C ARG A 174 -14.45 -7.83 -8.79
N ASN A 175 -13.19 -8.22 -9.00
CA ASN A 175 -12.80 -9.61 -9.23
C ASN A 175 -13.33 -10.54 -8.11
N PHE A 176 -14.11 -11.53 -8.50
CA PHE A 176 -14.72 -12.51 -7.59
C PHE A 176 -13.68 -13.29 -6.77
N THR A 177 -12.50 -13.57 -7.34
CA THR A 177 -11.40 -14.25 -6.65
C THR A 177 -10.91 -13.45 -5.43
N ASN A 178 -10.84 -12.12 -5.52
CA ASN A 178 -10.45 -11.27 -4.39
C ASN A 178 -11.49 -11.34 -3.26
N LYS A 179 -12.78 -11.38 -3.61
CA LYS A 179 -13.87 -11.55 -2.64
C LYS A 179 -13.84 -12.93 -1.98
N LEU A 180 -13.54 -13.99 -2.73
CA LEU A 180 -13.33 -15.33 -2.18
C LEU A 180 -12.11 -15.40 -1.24
N GLN A 181 -10.99 -14.78 -1.60
CA GLN A 181 -9.81 -14.73 -0.74
C GLN A 181 -10.09 -14.00 0.58
N TYR A 182 -10.81 -12.87 0.52
CA TYR A 182 -11.29 -12.17 1.70
C TYR A 182 -12.14 -13.10 2.58
N LEU A 183 -13.13 -13.78 1.99
CA LEU A 183 -14.00 -14.71 2.71
C LEU A 183 -13.22 -15.86 3.35
N ALA A 184 -12.25 -16.44 2.64
CA ALA A 184 -11.45 -17.55 3.13
C ALA A 184 -10.54 -17.17 4.30
N ARG A 185 -9.81 -16.07 4.17
CA ARG A 185 -8.91 -15.57 5.21
C ARG A 185 -9.72 -14.98 6.36
N MET A 186 -10.46 -13.91 6.08
CA MET A 186 -11.09 -13.09 7.11
C MET A 186 -12.31 -13.75 7.74
N GLY A 187 -13.06 -14.57 6.98
CA GLY A 187 -14.20 -15.36 7.47
C GLY A 187 -13.81 -16.54 8.38
N GLY A 188 -12.51 -16.76 8.52
CA GLY A 188 -11.92 -17.72 9.45
C GLY A 188 -11.94 -19.17 8.96
N VAL A 189 -11.77 -19.38 7.65
CA VAL A 189 -11.61 -20.72 7.06
C VAL A 189 -10.14 -21.12 7.03
N LEU A 190 -9.26 -20.15 6.75
CA LEU A 190 -7.80 -20.32 6.74
C LEU A 190 -7.11 -19.70 7.97
N SER A 191 -7.80 -18.89 8.76
CA SER A 191 -7.28 -18.25 9.98
C SER A 191 -8.40 -18.06 11.02
N ASP A 192 -8.13 -17.30 12.08
CA ASP A 192 -9.19 -16.81 12.96
C ASP A 192 -10.09 -15.80 12.23
N ARG A 193 -11.32 -15.66 12.74
CA ARG A 193 -12.29 -14.68 12.22
C ARG A 193 -11.81 -13.27 12.52
N SER A 194 -11.65 -12.47 11.47
CA SER A 194 -11.17 -11.08 11.58
C SER A 194 -11.80 -10.12 10.57
N TYR A 195 -12.94 -10.50 10.00
CA TYR A 195 -13.67 -9.73 8.98
C TYR A 195 -14.30 -8.42 9.51
N ALA A 196 -14.59 -7.48 8.61
CA ALA A 196 -15.01 -6.12 8.89
C ALA A 196 -16.32 -6.05 9.69
N GLY A 197 -17.27 -6.95 9.43
CA GLY A 197 -18.55 -7.04 10.13
C GLY A 197 -18.46 -7.36 11.64
N LEU A 198 -17.28 -7.70 12.16
CA LEU A 198 -17.05 -7.81 13.61
C LEU A 198 -16.96 -6.43 14.31
N CYS A 199 -16.80 -5.35 13.55
CA CYS A 199 -16.64 -3.99 14.07
C CYS A 199 -17.86 -3.56 14.90
N ARG A 200 -17.63 -3.15 16.15
CA ARG A 200 -18.63 -2.54 17.04
C ARG A 200 -18.58 -1.01 17.08
N LYS A 201 -17.87 -0.38 16.14
CA LYS A 201 -17.75 1.07 15.98
C LYS A 201 -17.29 1.84 17.25
N CYS A 202 -16.43 1.23 18.07
CA CYS A 202 -15.94 1.86 19.32
C CYS A 202 -15.01 3.08 19.14
N GLY A 203 -14.54 3.35 17.92
CA GLY A 203 -13.74 4.55 17.60
C GLY A 203 -12.28 4.54 18.04
N LYS A 204 -11.79 3.56 18.81
CA LYS A 204 -10.38 3.50 19.27
C LYS A 204 -9.38 3.59 18.12
N CYS A 205 -9.62 2.83 17.05
CA CYS A 205 -8.76 2.81 15.86
C CYS A 205 -8.69 4.15 15.13
N LYS A 206 -9.78 4.94 15.13
CA LYS A 206 -9.83 6.25 14.47
C LYS A 206 -8.83 7.23 15.10
N LYS A 207 -8.74 7.22 16.44
CA LYS A 207 -7.79 8.06 17.18
C LYS A 207 -6.33 7.67 16.94
N ALA A 208 -6.07 6.38 16.72
CA ALA A 208 -4.73 5.87 16.49
C ALA A 208 -4.28 5.94 15.03
N CYS A 209 -5.18 6.28 14.08
CA CYS A 209 -4.84 6.26 12.67
C CYS A 209 -4.07 7.52 12.27
N PRO A 210 -2.77 7.42 11.87
CA PRO A 210 -1.99 8.59 11.48
C PRO A 210 -2.48 9.25 10.18
N GLN A 211 -3.29 8.54 9.39
CA GLN A 211 -3.89 9.02 8.14
C GLN A 211 -5.26 9.71 8.37
N GLY A 212 -5.73 9.82 9.61
CA GLY A 212 -7.02 10.46 9.93
C GLY A 212 -8.26 9.70 9.40
N ILE A 213 -8.11 8.44 8.96
CA ILE A 213 -9.20 7.67 8.36
C ILE A 213 -10.31 7.43 9.39
N ASP A 214 -11.56 7.65 8.98
CA ASP A 214 -12.72 7.20 9.76
C ASP A 214 -12.91 5.69 9.61
N ILE A 215 -12.05 4.94 10.31
CA ILE A 215 -11.96 3.48 10.18
C ILE A 215 -13.32 2.79 10.41
N PRO A 216 -14.11 3.11 11.45
CA PRO A 216 -15.44 2.50 11.62
C PRO A 216 -16.39 2.73 10.45
N LYS A 217 -16.38 3.93 9.86
CA LYS A 217 -17.19 4.26 8.68
C LYS A 217 -16.74 3.43 7.48
N GLU A 218 -15.44 3.38 7.20
CA GLU A 218 -14.91 2.62 6.06
C GLU A 218 -15.13 1.12 6.22
N LEU A 219 -14.96 0.54 7.42
CA LEU A 219 -15.27 -0.87 7.67
C LEU A 219 -16.75 -1.20 7.45
N THR A 220 -17.66 -0.25 7.66
CA THR A 220 -19.08 -0.43 7.34
C THR A 220 -19.27 -0.62 5.83
N LYS A 221 -18.56 0.16 5.00
CA LYS A 221 -18.58 0.00 3.53
C LYS A 221 -17.97 -1.35 3.11
N VAL A 222 -16.84 -1.74 3.71
CA VAL A 222 -16.22 -3.06 3.48
C VAL A 222 -17.21 -4.18 3.77
N SER A 223 -17.85 -4.16 4.94
CA SER A 223 -18.83 -5.17 5.32
C SER A 223 -20.01 -5.19 4.35
N SER A 224 -20.54 -4.03 3.97
CA SER A 224 -21.66 -3.96 3.00
C SER A 224 -21.31 -4.57 1.64
N ASP A 225 -20.16 -4.25 1.07
CA ASP A 225 -19.80 -4.67 -0.30
C ASP A 225 -19.21 -6.10 -0.34
N MET A 226 -18.40 -6.45 0.66
CA MET A 226 -17.67 -7.72 0.71
C MET A 226 -18.42 -8.83 1.45
N GLU A 227 -19.31 -8.51 2.38
CA GLU A 227 -19.93 -9.49 3.29
C GLU A 227 -21.44 -9.69 3.06
N GLY A 228 -22.17 -8.85 2.32
CA GLY A 228 -23.54 -9.14 1.84
C GLY A 228 -24.50 -9.90 2.80
N LEU A 229 -25.48 -10.62 2.23
CA LEU A 229 -26.45 -11.42 3.01
C LEU A 229 -26.02 -12.89 3.16
N THR A 230 -25.33 -13.43 2.17
CA THR A 230 -24.98 -14.86 2.09
C THR A 230 -23.62 -15.21 2.70
N PHE A 231 -22.84 -14.24 3.16
CA PHE A 231 -21.44 -14.47 3.59
C PHE A 231 -21.29 -15.49 4.71
N ARG A 232 -22.18 -15.47 5.71
CA ARG A 232 -22.14 -16.48 6.78
C ARG A 232 -22.40 -17.90 6.25
N LEU A 233 -23.36 -18.03 5.33
CA LEU A 233 -23.64 -19.30 4.67
C LEU A 233 -22.47 -19.74 3.79
N GLN A 234 -21.88 -18.83 3.01
CA GLN A 234 -20.71 -19.09 2.19
C GLN A 234 -19.51 -19.55 3.03
N ILE A 235 -19.23 -18.89 4.18
CA ILE A 235 -18.20 -19.34 5.12
C ILE A 235 -18.49 -20.74 5.62
N PHE A 236 -19.73 -21.02 6.02
CA PHE A 236 -20.13 -22.34 6.53
C PHE A 236 -19.91 -23.43 5.47
N LEU A 237 -20.43 -23.24 4.26
CA LEU A 237 -20.26 -24.18 3.15
C LEU A 237 -18.78 -24.38 2.83
N MET A 238 -18.00 -23.30 2.77
CA MET A 238 -16.58 -23.40 2.44
C MET A 238 -15.78 -24.12 3.53
N LYS A 239 -16.15 -24.00 4.81
CA LYS A 239 -15.52 -24.79 5.89
C LYS A 239 -15.79 -26.28 5.77
N LEU A 240 -16.99 -26.64 5.32
CA LEU A 240 -17.45 -28.02 5.16
C LEU A 240 -16.82 -28.71 3.95
N VAL A 241 -16.67 -27.98 2.84
CA VAL A 241 -16.17 -28.52 1.57
C VAL A 241 -14.64 -28.45 1.45
N MET A 242 -13.96 -27.53 2.13
CA MET A 242 -12.52 -27.35 1.96
C MET A 242 -11.72 -28.46 2.67
N PRO A 243 -11.00 -29.32 1.92
CA PRO A 243 -10.27 -30.45 2.50
C PRO A 243 -9.10 -29.96 3.37
N LEU A 244 -8.75 -30.74 4.40
CA LEU A 244 -7.69 -30.40 5.37
C LEU A 244 -6.34 -30.10 4.67
N GLN A 245 -6.04 -30.82 3.59
CA GLN A 245 -4.84 -30.63 2.76
C GLN A 245 -4.81 -29.27 2.04
N ALA A 246 -5.96 -28.76 1.55
CA ALA A 246 -6.04 -27.43 0.92
C ALA A 246 -5.87 -26.30 1.95
N LYS A 247 -6.38 -26.49 3.18
CA LYS A 247 -6.13 -25.57 4.30
C LYS A 247 -4.64 -25.49 4.62
N LEU A 248 -3.97 -26.64 4.70
CA LEU A 248 -2.53 -26.74 4.96
C LEU A 248 -1.66 -26.20 3.81
N ALA A 249 -2.01 -26.47 2.55
CA ALA A 249 -1.28 -25.97 1.38
C ALA A 249 -1.33 -24.43 1.25
N MET A 250 -2.46 -23.80 1.57
CA MET A 250 -2.56 -22.33 1.58
C MET A 250 -1.86 -21.67 2.78
N LEU A 251 -1.77 -22.38 3.91
CA LEU A 251 -0.98 -21.94 5.08
C LEU A 251 0.54 -22.14 4.87
N GLY A 252 0.94 -23.17 4.13
CA GLY A 252 2.33 -23.54 3.84
C GLY A 252 3.09 -22.61 2.89
N ARG A 253 2.40 -21.71 2.17
CA ARG A 253 3.03 -20.69 1.31
C ARG A 253 3.78 -19.58 2.07
N LYS A 254 3.85 -19.65 3.41
CA LYS A 254 4.70 -18.79 4.26
C LYS A 254 6.02 -19.43 4.70
N LYS A 255 6.34 -20.66 4.26
CA LYS A 255 7.55 -21.39 4.70
C LYS A 255 8.46 -21.91 3.59
N LYS A 256 8.21 -21.56 2.32
CA LYS A 256 9.18 -21.80 1.25
C LYS A 256 9.24 -20.58 0.34
N ASN A 257 10.48 -20.10 0.21
CA ASN A 257 10.99 -18.91 -0.47
C ASN A 257 10.84 -17.64 0.34
#